data_AF-A0A1B7MRQ7-F1
#
_entry.id   AF-A0A1B7MRQ7-F1
#
_cell.length_a   1.000
_cell.length_b   1.000
_cell.length_c   1.000
_cell.angle_alpha   90.00
_cell.angle_beta   90.00
_cell.angle_gamma   90.00
#
_symmetry.space_group_name_H-M   'P 1'
#
loop_
_entity.id
_entity.type
_entity.pdbx_description
1 polymer ?
#
loop_
_entity_poly.entity_id
_entity_poly.type
_entity_poly.pdbx_seq_one_letter_code
_entity_poly.pdbx_strand_id
1 'polypeptide(L)'
;MFNHPLAPKNYTIENTWRKKQLVSVGGEDAIVGCQHLIGGTQTWKLMYVGNYATFQGVSPDSTDGKYIGIDWTRNVLVYSKTPGLFLLHSVNLDENIFIIRYANFEEDTQPRIGWQLQNEEDGSPVRIANVMIEGAEWKFS
;
A
#
# COMPACT_ATOMS: atom_id res chain seq x y z
N MET A 1 9.49 22.34 -7.34
CA MET A 1 8.56 21.93 -6.28
C MET A 1 7.95 20.61 -6.68
N PHE A 2 8.03 19.58 -5.83
CA PHE A 2 7.33 18.33 -6.06
C PHE A 2 5.89 18.50 -5.59
N ASN A 3 4.92 18.25 -6.47
CA ASN A 3 3.50 18.37 -6.16
C ASN A 3 2.98 16.99 -5.77
N HIS A 4 3.21 16.60 -4.53
CA HIS A 4 2.76 15.31 -4.00
C HIS A 4 1.24 15.34 -3.80
N PRO A 5 0.50 14.29 -4.22
CA PRO A 5 -0.95 14.28 -4.14
C PRO A 5 -1.47 14.11 -2.70
N LEU A 6 -0.63 13.65 -1.77
CA LEU A 6 -0.93 13.54 -0.35
C LEU A 6 0.19 14.17 0.48
N ALA A 7 -0.17 14.76 1.62
CA ALA A 7 0.80 15.29 2.56
C ALA A 7 1.54 14.15 3.28
N PRO A 8 2.86 14.26 3.54
CA PRO A 8 3.58 13.28 4.35
C PRO A 8 3.07 13.28 5.79
N LYS A 9 2.40 12.19 6.22
CA LYS A 9 1.91 11.97 7.59
C LYS A 9 1.53 10.49 7.79
N ASN A 10 0.95 10.18 8.93
CA ASN A 10 0.38 8.86 9.20
C ASN A 10 -1.01 8.75 8.56
N TYR A 11 -1.27 7.61 7.94
CA TYR A 11 -2.55 7.26 7.33
C TYR A 11 -2.97 5.85 7.71
N THR A 12 -4.28 5.62 7.78
CA THR A 12 -4.83 4.28 7.48
C THR A 12 -5.10 4.19 5.97
N ILE A 13 -4.98 2.98 5.42
CA ILE A 13 -5.17 2.73 3.99
C ILE A 13 -6.25 1.66 3.86
N GLU A 14 -7.42 2.01 3.33
CA GLU A 14 -8.61 1.15 3.23
C GLU A 14 -8.89 0.79 1.78
N ASN A 15 -9.15 -0.49 1.49
CA ASN A 15 -9.62 -0.90 0.18
C ASN A 15 -11.06 -0.45 -0.06
N THR A 16 -11.38 0.11 -1.23
CA THR A 16 -12.75 0.59 -1.52
C THR A 16 -13.72 -0.51 -1.94
N TRP A 17 -13.22 -1.70 -2.32
CA TRP A 17 -14.07 -2.81 -2.79
C TRP A 17 -14.99 -3.32 -1.68
N ARG A 18 -14.46 -3.47 -0.46
CA ARG A 18 -15.21 -3.85 0.73
C ARG A 18 -14.82 -2.97 1.91
N LYS A 19 -15.84 -2.38 2.55
CA LYS A 19 -15.64 -1.52 3.72
C LYS A 19 -14.83 -2.23 4.81
N LYS A 20 -13.96 -1.44 5.45
CA LYS A 20 -13.08 -1.78 6.56
C LYS A 20 -11.94 -2.74 6.22
N GLN A 21 -11.59 -2.99 4.96
CA GLN A 21 -10.38 -3.77 4.64
C GLN A 21 -9.14 -2.88 4.70
N LEU A 22 -8.55 -2.74 5.89
CA LEU A 22 -7.36 -1.92 6.12
C LEU A 22 -6.07 -2.69 5.82
N VAL A 23 -5.14 -2.04 5.13
CA VAL A 23 -3.78 -2.54 4.91
C VAL A 23 -3.12 -2.80 6.27
N SER A 24 -2.83 -4.06 6.53
CA SER A 24 -2.33 -4.59 7.80
C SER A 24 -1.13 -5.51 7.58
N VAL A 25 -0.37 -5.78 8.63
CA VAL A 25 0.71 -6.78 8.61
C VAL A 25 0.18 -8.14 9.05
N GLY A 26 -0.04 -9.03 8.09
CA GLY A 26 -0.37 -10.45 8.33
C GLY A 26 0.87 -11.24 8.81
N GLY A 27 0.68 -12.55 9.01
CA GLY A 27 1.66 -13.51 9.58
C GLY A 27 3.16 -13.24 9.33
N GLU A 28 3.78 -13.97 8.40
CA GLU A 28 5.22 -13.84 8.07
C GLU A 28 5.52 -12.57 7.26
N ASP A 29 5.32 -11.40 7.86
CA ASP A 29 5.56 -10.07 7.25
C ASP A 29 4.70 -9.74 5.99
N ALA A 30 3.70 -10.56 5.67
CA ALA A 30 2.80 -10.34 4.53
C ALA A 30 1.95 -9.08 4.71
N ILE A 31 1.66 -8.35 3.62
CA ILE A 31 0.64 -7.31 3.65
C ILE A 31 -0.70 -7.88 3.24
N VAL A 32 -1.72 -7.63 4.06
CA VAL A 32 -3.09 -8.13 3.90
C VAL A 32 -4.10 -7.00 4.10
N GLY A 33 -5.31 -7.16 3.56
CA GLY A 33 -6.47 -6.36 3.97
C GLY A 33 -7.18 -7.05 5.14
N CYS A 34 -7.38 -6.33 6.23
CA CYS A 34 -8.11 -6.83 7.40
C CYS A 34 -9.03 -5.77 8.04
N GLN A 35 -10.12 -6.23 8.63
CA GLN A 35 -11.06 -5.42 9.42
C GLN A 35 -10.56 -5.12 10.83
N HIS A 36 -9.81 -6.05 11.40
CA HIS A 36 -9.23 -5.92 12.73
C HIS A 36 -7.72 -5.83 12.60
N LEU A 37 -7.07 -5.18 13.59
CA LEU A 37 -5.63 -5.18 13.67
C LEU A 37 -5.15 -6.64 13.83
N ILE A 38 -4.66 -7.20 12.74
CA ILE A 38 -3.92 -8.46 12.74
C ILE A 38 -2.44 -8.07 12.64
N GLY A 39 -1.63 -8.57 13.58
CA GLY A 39 -0.19 -8.31 13.64
C GLY A 39 0.19 -6.92 14.17
N GLY A 40 1.21 -6.31 13.55
CA GLY A 40 1.98 -5.22 14.15
C GLY A 40 1.48 -3.79 13.89
N THR A 41 0.72 -3.53 12.82
CA THR A 41 0.19 -2.18 12.51
C THR A 41 -0.91 -2.17 11.42
N GLN A 42 -1.75 -1.13 11.47
CA GLN A 42 -2.68 -0.65 10.42
C GLN A 42 -2.46 0.82 10.05
N THR A 43 -1.45 1.44 10.66
CA THR A 43 -1.11 2.85 10.48
C THR A 43 0.24 2.93 9.77
N TRP A 44 0.25 3.67 8.67
CA TRP A 44 1.39 3.76 7.77
C TRP A 44 1.84 5.21 7.67
N LYS A 45 3.11 5.45 7.98
CA LYS A 45 3.74 6.75 7.76
C LYS A 45 4.10 6.87 6.28
N LEU A 46 3.38 7.74 5.59
CA LEU A 46 3.67 8.13 4.21
C LEU A 46 4.84 9.13 4.19
N MET A 47 5.87 8.81 3.42
CA MET A 47 7.00 9.69 3.13
C MET A 47 7.33 9.63 1.64
N TYR A 48 8.12 10.59 1.14
CA TYR A 48 8.52 10.63 -0.27
C TYR A 48 10.03 10.58 -0.44
N VAL A 49 10.48 9.83 -1.45
CA VAL A 49 11.85 9.83 -1.99
C VAL A 49 11.79 10.32 -3.43
N GLY A 50 12.16 11.59 -3.66
CA GLY A 50 11.88 12.24 -4.95
C GLY A 50 10.37 12.31 -5.19
N ASN A 51 9.89 11.75 -6.31
CA ASN A 51 8.46 11.68 -6.65
C ASN A 51 7.74 10.45 -6.10
N TYR A 52 8.45 9.52 -5.44
CA TYR A 52 7.91 8.22 -5.09
C TYR A 52 7.47 8.17 -3.64
N ALA A 53 6.26 7.67 -3.41
CA ALA A 53 5.73 7.38 -2.09
C ALA A 53 6.42 6.14 -1.49
N THR A 54 6.61 6.18 -0.17
CA THR A 54 7.11 5.08 0.65
C THR A 54 6.23 4.98 1.89
N PHE A 55 6.03 3.76 2.38
CA PHE A 55 5.18 3.50 3.54
C PHE A 55 5.99 2.80 4.62
N GLN A 56 6.09 3.42 5.79
CA GLN A 56 6.73 2.84 6.95
C GLN A 56 5.68 2.43 7.97
N GLY A 57 5.78 1.22 8.50
CA GLY A 57 4.88 0.75 9.55
C GLY A 57 5.03 1.59 10.81
N VAL A 58 3.90 2.07 11.36
CA VAL A 58 3.87 2.76 12.65
C VAL A 58 3.34 1.77 13.68
N SER A 59 4.22 1.12 14.42
CA SER A 59 3.86 0.08 15.40
C SER A 59 4.12 0.56 16.82
N PRO A 60 3.47 -0.04 17.83
CA PRO A 60 3.98 -0.05 19.19
C PRO A 60 5.16 -1.03 19.40
N ASP A 61 5.30 -2.16 18.69
CA ASP A 61 6.20 -3.24 19.16
C ASP A 61 7.00 -4.08 18.12
N SER A 62 6.70 -4.12 16.81
CA SER A 62 7.44 -5.08 15.92
C SER A 62 7.62 -4.71 14.44
N THR A 63 6.88 -3.72 13.94
CA THR A 63 7.00 -3.25 12.55
C THR A 63 7.49 -1.81 12.45
N ASP A 64 7.81 -1.17 13.59
CA ASP A 64 8.44 0.14 13.60
C ASP A 64 9.77 0.09 12.86
N GLY A 65 10.01 1.09 12.03
CA GLY A 65 11.18 1.11 11.15
C GLY A 65 11.06 0.25 9.88
N LYS A 66 10.15 -0.73 9.80
CA LYS A 66 10.00 -1.56 8.60
C LYS A 66 9.15 -0.86 7.53
N TYR A 67 9.44 -1.14 6.26
CA TYR A 67 8.78 -0.53 5.12
C TYR A 67 7.94 -1.55 4.35
N ILE A 68 6.88 -1.06 3.72
CA ILE A 68 6.23 -1.83 2.67
C ILE A 68 7.12 -1.83 1.44
N GLY A 69 7.28 -2.99 0.82
CA GLY A 69 7.73 -3.11 -0.55
C GLY A 69 7.30 -4.44 -1.16
N ILE A 70 8.09 -4.94 -2.10
CA ILE A 70 7.68 -6.02 -3.00
C ILE A 70 8.81 -7.03 -3.15
N ASP A 71 8.47 -8.32 -3.10
CA ASP A 71 9.43 -9.38 -3.39
C ASP A 71 9.54 -9.70 -4.89
N TRP A 72 10.48 -10.56 -5.23
CA TRP A 72 10.68 -11.07 -6.59
C TRP A 72 9.47 -11.85 -7.14
N THR A 73 8.53 -12.26 -6.29
CA THR A 73 7.28 -12.94 -6.68
C THR A 73 6.07 -12.01 -6.78
N ARG A 74 6.28 -10.68 -6.74
CA ARG A 74 5.22 -9.66 -6.86
C ARG A 74 4.23 -9.64 -5.68
N ASN A 75 4.60 -10.19 -4.52
CA ASN A 75 3.81 -10.00 -3.30
C ASN A 75 4.18 -8.70 -2.61
N VAL A 76 3.21 -8.07 -1.95
CA VAL A 76 3.45 -6.90 -1.10
C VAL A 76 3.73 -7.40 0.33
N LEU A 77 4.85 -7.00 0.90
CA LEU A 77 5.30 -7.43 2.22
C LEU A 77 6.00 -6.30 2.97
N VAL A 78 6.24 -6.53 4.26
CA VAL A 78 7.01 -5.66 5.13
C VAL A 78 8.46 -6.14 5.20
N TYR A 79 9.43 -5.27 4.97
CA TYR A 79 10.84 -5.61 5.20
C TYR A 79 11.66 -4.41 5.66
N SER A 80 12.79 -4.69 6.30
CA SER A 80 13.48 -3.74 7.18
C SER A 80 14.50 -2.82 6.50
N LYS A 81 14.96 -3.12 5.28
CA LYS A 81 16.18 -2.48 4.74
C LYS A 81 15.99 -1.46 3.62
N THR A 82 14.99 -1.61 2.75
CA THR A 82 14.84 -0.72 1.59
C THR A 82 13.36 -0.42 1.37
N PRO A 83 12.88 0.83 1.38
CA PRO A 83 11.47 1.07 1.08
C PRO A 83 11.12 0.65 -0.34
N GLY A 84 9.94 0.06 -0.53
CA GLY A 84 9.32 0.01 -1.84
C GLY A 84 9.02 1.44 -2.31
N LEU A 85 9.26 1.70 -3.58
CA LEU A 85 8.95 2.99 -4.21
C LEU A 85 7.63 2.86 -4.96
N PHE A 86 6.70 3.77 -4.68
CA PHE A 86 5.35 3.73 -5.23
C PHE A 86 4.94 5.03 -5.90
N LEU A 87 4.06 4.94 -6.89
CA LEU A 87 3.37 6.06 -7.51
C LEU A 87 1.91 6.05 -7.04
N LEU A 88 1.41 7.21 -6.63
CA LEU A 88 0.01 7.40 -6.26
C LEU A 88 -0.72 8.03 -7.44
N HIS A 89 -1.61 7.26 -8.08
CA HIS A 89 -2.46 7.77 -9.14
C HIS A 89 -3.84 8.06 -8.57
N SER A 90 -4.23 9.34 -8.58
CA SER A 90 -5.53 9.74 -8.05
C SER A 90 -6.67 9.16 -8.88
N VAL A 91 -7.64 8.58 -8.19
CA VAL A 91 -8.97 8.26 -8.73
C VAL A 91 -9.97 9.32 -8.29
N ASN A 92 -9.93 9.72 -7.02
CA ASN A 92 -10.76 10.79 -6.45
C ASN A 92 -9.94 11.55 -5.38
N LEU A 93 -9.47 12.76 -5.71
CA LEU A 93 -8.67 13.58 -4.80
C LEU A 93 -9.47 14.06 -3.58
N ASP A 94 -10.75 14.37 -3.75
CA ASP A 94 -11.59 14.91 -2.67
C ASP A 94 -11.81 13.87 -1.55
N GLU A 95 -11.81 12.59 -1.93
CA GLU A 95 -11.95 11.47 -1.01
C GLU A 95 -10.61 10.79 -0.65
N ASN A 96 -9.49 11.30 -1.17
CA ASN A 96 -8.16 10.69 -1.07
C ASN A 96 -8.12 9.22 -1.53
N ILE A 97 -8.74 8.91 -2.67
CA ILE A 97 -8.75 7.57 -3.27
C ILE A 97 -7.71 7.49 -4.38
N PHE A 98 -6.83 6.50 -4.29
CA PHE A 98 -5.71 6.31 -5.20
C PHE A 98 -5.55 4.85 -5.63
N ILE A 99 -4.98 4.65 -6.81
CA ILE A 99 -4.32 3.42 -7.19
C ILE A 99 -2.84 3.54 -6.81
N ILE A 100 -2.33 2.55 -6.06
CA ILE A 100 -0.93 2.51 -5.62
C ILE A 100 -0.15 1.62 -6.59
N ARG A 101 0.74 2.22 -7.38
CA ARG A 101 1.52 1.50 -8.39
C ARG A 101 2.95 1.34 -7.94
N TYR A 102 3.57 0.22 -8.27
CA TYR A 102 5.00 0.05 -8.02
C TYR A 102 5.82 0.86 -9.02
N ALA A 103 6.81 1.60 -8.52
CA ALA A 103 7.77 2.31 -9.34
C ALA A 103 8.88 1.33 -9.76
N ASN A 104 8.67 0.62 -10.85
CA ASN A 104 9.72 -0.16 -11.50
C ASN A 104 10.30 0.66 -12.66
N PHE A 105 11.62 0.83 -12.70
CA PHE A 105 12.32 1.66 -13.69
C PHE A 105 12.16 1.16 -15.14
N GLU A 106 11.68 -0.08 -15.33
CA GLU A 106 11.53 -0.73 -16.65
C GLU A 106 10.06 -0.84 -17.15
N GLU A 107 9.05 -0.52 -16.33
CA GLU A 107 7.63 -0.79 -16.62
C GLU A 107 6.78 0.44 -17.00
N ASP A 108 7.38 1.49 -17.56
CA ASP A 108 6.63 2.59 -18.22
C ASP A 108 5.79 2.11 -19.43
N THR A 109 5.91 0.83 -19.81
CA THR A 109 5.12 0.17 -20.88
C THR A 109 3.91 -0.64 -20.38
N GLN A 110 3.77 -0.90 -19.07
CA GLN A 110 2.58 -1.56 -18.50
C GLN A 110 1.90 -0.67 -17.45
N PRO A 111 1.07 0.31 -17.88
CA PRO A 111 0.43 1.28 -17.00
C PRO A 111 -0.60 0.70 -16.00
N ARG A 112 -0.72 -0.63 -15.91
CA ARG A 112 -1.87 -1.32 -15.33
C ARG A 112 -1.54 -2.24 -14.16
N ILE A 113 -0.34 -2.17 -13.57
CA ILE A 113 -0.03 -2.97 -12.38
C ILE A 113 0.18 -2.12 -11.13
N GLY A 114 -0.24 -2.66 -10.00
CA GLY A 114 -0.26 -1.99 -8.71
C GLY A 114 -0.90 -2.87 -7.63
N TRP A 115 -1.11 -2.29 -6.45
CA TRP A 115 -1.69 -3.00 -5.32
C TRP A 115 -3.13 -3.39 -5.61
N GLN A 116 -3.42 -4.67 -5.42
CA GLN A 116 -4.75 -5.21 -5.48
C GLN A 116 -4.99 -6.11 -4.26
N LEU A 117 -6.13 -5.94 -3.61
CA LEU A 117 -6.64 -6.92 -2.65
C LEU A 117 -7.11 -8.16 -3.42
N GLN A 118 -6.56 -9.34 -3.12
CA GLN A 118 -6.79 -10.52 -3.94
C GLN A 118 -8.27 -10.97 -3.97
N ASN A 119 -8.98 -10.82 -2.85
CA ASN A 119 -10.41 -11.12 -2.72
C ASN A 119 -11.02 -10.36 -1.54
N GLU A 120 -12.33 -10.48 -1.33
CA GLU A 120 -13.04 -9.77 -0.25
C GLU A 120 -12.89 -10.39 1.16
N GLU A 121 -12.16 -11.49 1.30
CA GLU A 121 -12.02 -12.21 2.57
C GLU A 121 -11.17 -11.40 3.56
N ASP A 122 -11.48 -11.51 4.85
CA ASP A 122 -10.67 -10.90 5.91
C ASP A 122 -9.30 -11.62 5.98
N GLY A 123 -8.20 -10.86 5.96
CA GLY A 123 -6.86 -11.44 5.84
C GLY A 123 -6.41 -11.71 4.40
N SER A 124 -7.17 -11.24 3.40
CA SER A 124 -6.79 -11.41 2.00
C SER A 124 -5.48 -10.69 1.68
N PRO A 125 -4.54 -11.32 0.97
CA PRO A 125 -3.26 -10.71 0.66
C PRO A 125 -3.40 -9.55 -0.32
N VAL A 126 -2.53 -8.56 -0.16
CA VAL A 126 -2.31 -7.50 -1.14
C VAL A 126 -1.18 -7.92 -2.07
N ARG A 127 -1.44 -7.90 -3.37
CA ARG A 127 -0.48 -8.34 -4.40
C ARG A 127 -0.28 -7.25 -5.44
N ILE A 128 0.80 -7.37 -6.21
CA ILE A 128 0.98 -6.58 -7.42
C ILE A 128 0.30 -7.31 -8.58
N ALA A 129 -0.83 -6.77 -8.99
CA ALA A 129 -1.69 -7.34 -10.03
C ALA A 129 -2.27 -6.25 -10.92
N ASN A 130 -3.14 -6.64 -11.85
CA ASN A 130 -3.80 -5.71 -12.74
C ASN A 130 -4.70 -4.76 -11.92
N VAL A 131 -4.62 -3.44 -12.16
CA VAL A 131 -5.38 -2.41 -11.45
C VAL A 131 -6.65 -1.97 -12.19
N MET A 132 -6.94 -2.59 -13.35
CA MET A 132 -8.18 -2.37 -14.11
C MET A 132 -9.36 -3.22 -13.59
N ILE A 133 -9.20 -3.90 -12.46
CA ILE A 133 -10.18 -4.81 -11.87
C ILE A 133 -10.44 -4.42 -10.41
N GLU A 134 -11.50 -4.98 -9.83
CA GLU A 134 -11.92 -4.70 -8.45
C GLU A 134 -10.79 -4.96 -7.44
N GLY A 135 -10.80 -4.23 -6.33
CA GLY A 135 -9.81 -4.34 -5.26
C GLY A 135 -8.53 -3.52 -5.46
N ALA A 136 -8.44 -2.67 -6.48
CA ALA A 136 -7.22 -1.87 -6.77
C ALA A 136 -7.23 -0.43 -6.23
N GLU A 137 -8.37 0.03 -5.71
CA GLU A 137 -8.57 1.38 -5.20
C GLU A 137 -8.42 1.43 -3.68
N TRP A 138 -7.67 2.44 -3.22
CA TRP A 138 -7.26 2.57 -1.83
C TRP A 138 -7.53 3.99 -1.33
N LYS A 139 -8.31 4.08 -0.25
CA LYS A 139 -8.64 5.33 0.42
C LYS A 139 -7.65 5.59 1.55
N PHE A 140 -7.14 6.82 1.63
CA PHE A 140 -6.24 7.29 2.67
C PHE A 140 -6.99 8.16 3.68
N SER A 141 -6.92 7.83 4.98
CA SER A 141 -7.55 8.59 6.07
C SER A 141 -6.57 8.98 7.17
#